data_AF-K2G7U4-F1
#
_entry.id   AF-K2G7U4-F1
#
_cell.length_a   1.000
_cell.length_b   1.000
_cell.length_c   1.000
_cell.angle_alpha   90.00
_cell.angle_beta   90.00
_cell.angle_gamma   90.00
#
_symmetry.space_group_name_H-M   'P 1'
#
loop_
_entity.id
_entity.type
_entity.pdbx_description
1 polymer ?
#
loop_
_entity_poly.entity_id
_entity_poly.type
_entity_poly.pdbx_seq_one_letter_code
_entity_poly.pdbx_strand_id
1 'polypeptide(L)'
;MTINAINHLDKQKKKLALIFTLSIFIIILILESIFLFFKYTNYKNQQFQRLDNQLDMISRVPMINRPTQIPPHEPMLRFPDSIRRSRGENLILIDKATSNVIFSSLEDNDIAKEIILKADSGNSRDILEYNWVDFFYLSRDLNKQTRVFIFTQSKITKADIFTELLEYILLLFLFSLILHYFWYKFISYNFSPVEENIKDMEQFIFNSWHELKTPLAVMKSTLQLAEAKDNIDDYKKSINDSITEIHKMNKLIESLINLSTIKMTEQSEKINVNNEIDEILKNYKEIIQEKSIELKTIYKNDFEVNASREHFNIFFSNLINNAIKYNKNSWT
;
A
#
# COMPACT_ATOMS: atom_id res chain seq x y z
N MET A 1 -14.62 24.57 13.78
CA MET A 1 -13.79 24.24 12.60
C MET A 1 -12.65 23.27 12.91
N THR A 2 -12.16 23.19 14.15
CA THR A 2 -10.90 22.52 14.53
C THR A 2 -11.05 21.06 14.99
N ILE A 3 -12.13 20.72 15.71
CA ILE A 3 -12.56 19.30 15.93
C ILE A 3 -12.68 18.54 14.59
N ASN A 4 -13.03 19.25 13.51
CA ASN A 4 -13.10 18.65 12.18
C ASN A 4 -11.72 18.30 11.62
N ALA A 5 -10.63 18.98 11.98
CA ALA A 5 -9.30 18.73 11.45
C ALA A 5 -8.70 17.43 12.00
N ILE A 6 -8.77 17.21 13.33
CA ILE A 6 -8.32 15.97 13.97
C ILE A 6 -9.19 14.79 13.52
N ASN A 7 -10.52 14.95 13.49
CA ASN A 7 -11.43 13.92 12.99
C ASN A 7 -11.20 13.61 11.51
N HIS A 8 -10.90 14.63 10.70
CA HIS A 8 -10.54 14.44 9.30
C HIS A 8 -9.22 13.67 9.18
N LEU A 9 -8.21 14.00 10.01
CA LEU A 9 -6.93 13.31 10.01
C LEU A 9 -7.08 11.83 10.37
N ASP A 10 -7.81 11.48 11.44
CA ASP A 10 -8.06 10.08 11.81
C ASP A 10 -8.80 9.31 10.69
N LYS A 11 -9.78 9.95 10.04
CA LYS A 11 -10.47 9.39 8.87
C LYS A 11 -9.49 9.14 7.71
N GLN A 12 -8.57 10.07 7.45
CA GLN A 12 -7.55 9.89 6.41
C GLN A 12 -6.57 8.77 6.77
N LYS A 13 -6.15 8.64 8.03
CA LYS A 13 -5.28 7.54 8.49
C LYS A 13 -5.92 6.18 8.24
N LYS A 14 -7.19 6.00 8.63
CA LYS A 14 -7.96 4.76 8.41
C LYS A 14 -8.11 4.45 6.93
N LYS A 15 -8.45 5.47 6.12
CA LYS A 15 -8.58 5.32 4.67
C LYS A 15 -7.25 4.92 4.01
N LEU A 16 -6.16 5.59 4.36
CA LEU A 16 -4.83 5.28 3.85
C LEU A 16 -4.40 3.87 4.25
N ALA A 17 -4.63 3.50 5.51
CA ALA A 17 -4.32 2.17 6.01
C ALA A 17 -5.04 1.09 5.20
N LEU A 18 -6.35 1.30 4.98
CA LEU A 18 -7.20 0.39 4.20
C LEU A 18 -6.72 0.24 2.75
N ILE A 19 -6.43 1.35 2.06
CA ILE A 19 -5.97 1.35 0.67
C ILE A 19 -4.69 0.52 0.52
N PHE A 20 -3.70 0.77 1.36
CA PHE A 20 -2.44 0.02 1.31
C PHE A 20 -2.62 -1.47 1.58
N THR A 21 -3.45 -1.83 2.57
CA THR A 21 -3.74 -3.24 2.84
C THR A 21 -4.44 -3.93 1.68
N LEU A 22 -5.40 -3.25 1.04
CA LEU A 22 -6.08 -3.79 -0.15
C LEU A 22 -5.13 -3.92 -1.34
N SER A 23 -4.27 -2.93 -1.58
CA SER A 23 -3.29 -2.97 -2.65
C SER A 23 -2.32 -4.16 -2.49
N ILE A 24 -1.77 -4.35 -1.28
CA ILE A 24 -0.87 -5.47 -1.00
C ILE A 24 -1.60 -6.81 -1.14
N PHE A 25 -2.82 -6.91 -0.60
CA PHE A 25 -3.66 -8.10 -0.72
C PHE A 25 -3.91 -8.47 -2.19
N ILE A 26 -4.29 -7.49 -3.02
CA ILE A 26 -4.54 -7.70 -4.45
C ILE A 26 -3.26 -8.12 -5.19
N ILE A 27 -2.12 -7.49 -4.90
CA ILE A 27 -0.84 -7.84 -5.52
C ILE A 27 -0.46 -9.29 -5.20
N ILE A 28 -0.55 -9.68 -3.92
CA ILE A 28 -0.24 -11.06 -3.51
C ILE A 28 -1.21 -12.05 -4.16
N LEU A 29 -2.50 -11.73 -4.19
CA LEU A 29 -3.52 -12.57 -4.83
C LEU A 29 -3.23 -12.79 -6.33
N ILE A 30 -2.81 -11.74 -7.04
CA ILE A 30 -2.44 -11.83 -8.46
C ILE A 30 -1.21 -12.72 -8.65
N LEU A 31 -0.15 -12.50 -7.85
CA LEU A 31 1.07 -13.30 -7.94
C LEU A 31 0.81 -14.79 -7.72
N GLU A 32 -0.08 -15.11 -6.79
CA GLU A 32 -0.41 -16.49 -6.43
C GLU A 32 -1.34 -17.15 -7.43
N SER A 33 -2.28 -16.40 -7.99
CA SER A 33 -3.06 -16.85 -9.14
C SER A 33 -2.15 -17.19 -10.33
N ILE A 34 -1.16 -16.36 -10.62
CA ILE A 34 -0.15 -16.61 -11.66
C ILE A 34 0.66 -17.88 -11.32
N PHE A 35 1.11 -18.03 -10.08
CA PHE A 35 1.84 -19.21 -9.63
C PHE A 35 1.04 -20.51 -9.79
N LEU A 36 -0.23 -20.53 -9.34
CA LEU A 36 -1.13 -21.66 -9.49
C LEU A 36 -1.39 -21.99 -10.97
N PHE A 37 -1.56 -20.98 -11.81
CA PHE A 37 -1.71 -21.16 -13.26
C PHE A 37 -0.48 -21.83 -13.89
N PHE A 38 0.73 -21.38 -13.53
CA PHE A 38 1.96 -22.02 -14.00
C PHE A 38 2.12 -23.45 -13.46
N LYS A 39 1.83 -23.67 -12.18
CA LYS A 39 1.84 -25.01 -11.55
C LYS A 39 0.93 -25.97 -12.33
N TYR A 40 -0.31 -25.55 -12.61
CA TYR A 40 -1.28 -26.35 -13.37
C TYR A 40 -0.85 -26.60 -14.82
N THR A 41 -0.37 -25.56 -15.51
CA THR A 41 0.10 -25.68 -16.91
C THR A 41 1.30 -26.62 -17.01
N ASN A 42 2.25 -26.52 -16.08
CA ASN A 42 3.40 -27.42 -16.02
C ASN A 42 3.00 -28.86 -15.75
N TYR A 43 2.08 -29.10 -14.81
CA TYR A 43 1.54 -30.43 -14.54
C TYR A 43 0.87 -31.04 -15.79
N LYS A 44 -0.02 -30.27 -16.46
CA LYS A 44 -0.68 -30.69 -17.71
C LYS A 44 0.35 -31.06 -18.79
N ASN A 45 1.36 -30.21 -18.99
CA ASN A 45 2.41 -30.47 -19.98
C ASN A 45 3.21 -31.73 -19.68
N GLN A 46 3.57 -31.97 -18.41
CA GLN A 46 4.26 -33.19 -17.99
C GLN A 46 3.42 -34.44 -18.23
N GLN A 47 2.11 -34.41 -17.96
CA GLN A 47 1.24 -35.58 -18.20
C GLN A 47 1.15 -35.91 -19.69
N PHE A 48 0.95 -34.91 -20.54
CA PHE A 48 0.93 -35.15 -21.98
C PHE A 48 2.27 -35.61 -22.53
N GLN A 49 3.39 -35.06 -22.04
CA GLN A 49 4.72 -35.52 -22.45
C GLN A 49 4.96 -36.98 -22.06
N ARG A 50 4.48 -37.42 -20.88
CA ARG A 50 4.52 -38.83 -20.47
C ARG A 50 3.72 -39.72 -21.41
N LEU A 51 2.47 -39.35 -21.70
CA LEU A 51 1.61 -40.09 -22.64
C LEU A 51 2.22 -40.17 -24.04
N ASP A 52 2.77 -39.07 -24.55
CA ASP A 52 3.38 -39.02 -25.88
C ASP A 52 4.63 -39.91 -25.96
N ASN A 53 5.52 -39.85 -24.94
CA ASN A 53 6.69 -40.73 -24.87
C ASN A 53 6.32 -42.22 -24.89
N GLN A 54 5.25 -42.60 -24.21
CA GLN A 54 4.77 -43.98 -24.21
C GLN A 54 4.12 -44.37 -25.53
N LEU A 55 3.32 -43.48 -26.11
CA LEU A 55 2.70 -43.71 -27.40
C LEU A 55 3.76 -43.88 -28.50
N ASP A 56 4.86 -43.13 -28.41
CA ASP A 56 6.04 -43.28 -29.25
C ASP A 56 6.67 -44.68 -29.11
N MET A 57 6.83 -45.19 -27.89
CA MET A 57 7.35 -46.55 -27.66
C MET A 57 6.44 -47.61 -28.28
N ILE A 58 5.12 -47.49 -28.11
CA ILE A 58 4.12 -48.43 -28.65
C ILE A 58 4.11 -48.38 -30.18
N SER A 59 4.18 -47.18 -30.77
CA SER A 59 4.15 -46.99 -32.23
C SER A 59 5.39 -47.56 -32.93
N ARG A 60 6.53 -47.68 -32.22
CA ARG A 60 7.80 -48.19 -32.76
C ARG A 60 7.92 -49.71 -32.70
N VAL A 61 7.03 -50.41 -31.97
CA VAL A 61 7.01 -51.87 -31.98
C VAL A 61 6.54 -52.31 -33.38
N PRO A 62 7.39 -52.95 -34.20
CA PRO A 62 6.94 -53.47 -35.47
C PRO A 62 5.83 -54.48 -35.15
N MET A 63 4.63 -54.26 -35.67
CA MET A 63 3.57 -55.26 -35.59
C MET A 63 4.05 -56.49 -36.36
N ILE A 64 4.66 -57.44 -35.64
CA ILE A 64 5.11 -58.71 -36.21
C ILE A 64 3.84 -59.43 -36.69
N ASN A 65 3.74 -59.54 -38.01
CA ASN A 65 2.85 -60.39 -38.81
C ASN A 65 1.38 -60.44 -38.40
N ARG A 66 0.55 -59.75 -39.19
CA ARG A 66 -0.90 -60.00 -39.28
C ARG A 66 -1.14 -61.47 -39.70
N PRO A 67 -2.00 -62.24 -39.02
CA PRO A 67 -2.77 -63.24 -39.75
C PRO A 67 -3.81 -62.48 -40.59
N THR A 68 -3.81 -62.74 -41.90
CA THR A 68 -4.74 -62.17 -42.91
C THR A 68 -6.19 -62.61 -42.73
N GLN A 69 -6.49 -63.41 -41.71
CA GLN A 69 -7.83 -63.79 -41.26
C GLN A 69 -7.83 -63.79 -39.74
N ILE A 70 -8.79 -63.07 -39.13
CA ILE A 70 -9.04 -63.12 -37.69
C ILE A 70 -9.83 -64.42 -37.43
N PRO A 71 -9.28 -65.42 -36.72
CA PRO A 71 -10.05 -66.60 -36.35
C PRO A 71 -11.16 -66.19 -35.36
N PRO A 72 -12.39 -66.71 -35.48
CA PRO A 72 -13.53 -66.26 -34.69
C PRO A 72 -13.41 -66.49 -33.17
N HIS A 73 -12.36 -67.18 -32.69
CA HIS A 73 -12.22 -67.58 -31.28
C HIS A 73 -10.81 -67.45 -30.69
N GLU A 74 -9.87 -66.73 -31.33
CA GLU A 74 -8.58 -66.44 -30.69
C GLU A 74 -8.56 -65.06 -30.03
N PRO A 75 -8.06 -64.94 -28.78
CA PRO A 75 -7.93 -63.64 -28.14
C PRO A 75 -6.92 -62.80 -28.93
N MET A 76 -7.45 -61.69 -29.46
CA MET A 76 -6.84 -60.40 -29.82
C MET A 76 -5.31 -60.34 -29.80
N LEU A 77 -4.73 -59.79 -30.89
CA LEU A 77 -3.33 -59.33 -31.01
C LEU A 77 -2.57 -59.37 -29.67
N ARG A 78 -1.70 -60.38 -29.49
CA ARG A 78 -0.83 -60.45 -28.30
C ARG A 78 0.17 -59.28 -28.37
N PHE A 79 -0.19 -58.16 -27.76
CA PHE A 79 0.78 -57.13 -27.44
C PHE A 79 1.83 -57.73 -26.51
N PRO A 80 3.12 -57.41 -26.68
CA PRO A 80 4.15 -57.81 -25.74
C PRO A 80 3.72 -57.46 -24.30
N ASP A 81 4.01 -58.33 -23.32
CA ASP A 81 3.69 -58.09 -21.91
C ASP A 81 4.26 -56.75 -21.37
N SER A 82 5.22 -56.15 -22.09
CA SER A 82 5.74 -54.80 -21.83
C SER A 82 4.72 -53.68 -22.07
N ILE A 83 3.76 -53.84 -22.97
CA ILE A 83 2.67 -52.86 -23.21
C ILE A 83 1.54 -53.06 -22.20
N ARG A 84 1.30 -54.30 -21.77
CA ARG A 84 0.29 -54.64 -20.74
C ARG A 84 0.69 -54.17 -19.33
N ARG A 85 1.98 -53.93 -19.10
CA ARG A 85 2.55 -53.40 -17.85
C ARG A 85 2.96 -51.92 -17.97
N SER A 86 2.21 -51.09 -18.69
CA SER A 86 2.41 -49.64 -18.58
C SER A 86 2.03 -49.20 -17.16
N ARG A 87 2.79 -48.24 -16.61
CA ARG A 87 2.77 -47.85 -15.21
C ARG A 87 1.58 -46.92 -14.92
N GLY A 88 0.36 -47.47 -14.93
CA GLY A 88 -0.86 -46.76 -14.55
C GLY A 88 -1.56 -45.99 -15.68
N GLU A 89 -1.11 -46.13 -16.94
CA GLU A 89 -1.87 -45.69 -18.11
C GLU A 89 -2.68 -46.85 -18.71
N ASN A 90 -3.76 -46.48 -19.38
CA ASN A 90 -4.68 -47.39 -20.05
C ASN A 90 -4.63 -47.19 -21.56
N LEU A 91 -4.93 -48.24 -22.32
CA LEU A 91 -4.81 -48.28 -23.77
C LEU A 91 -6.10 -48.81 -24.41
N ILE A 92 -6.54 -48.14 -25.47
CA ILE A 92 -7.67 -48.56 -26.30
C ILE A 92 -7.24 -48.57 -27.77
N LEU A 93 -7.68 -49.58 -28.51
CA LEU A 93 -7.53 -49.66 -29.96
C LEU A 93 -8.89 -49.66 -30.61
N ILE A 94 -9.05 -48.86 -31.66
CA ILE A 94 -10.28 -48.83 -32.43
C ILE A 94 -10.02 -49.07 -33.92
N ASP A 95 -11.04 -49.62 -34.57
CA ASP A 95 -11.15 -49.61 -36.02
C ASP A 95 -11.65 -48.21 -36.46
N LYS A 96 -10.89 -47.55 -37.34
CA LYS A 96 -11.18 -46.18 -37.78
C LYS A 96 -12.44 -46.06 -38.64
N ALA A 97 -12.87 -47.13 -39.31
CA ALA A 97 -14.02 -47.08 -40.20
C ALA A 97 -15.33 -47.26 -39.42
N THR A 98 -15.29 -48.02 -38.33
CA THR A 98 -16.48 -48.37 -37.54
C THR A 98 -16.51 -47.74 -36.14
N SER A 99 -15.41 -47.11 -35.70
CA SER A 99 -15.16 -46.67 -34.31
C SER A 99 -15.37 -47.76 -33.26
N ASN A 100 -15.37 -49.03 -33.69
CA ASN A 100 -15.52 -50.18 -32.80
C ASN A 100 -14.22 -50.44 -32.03
N VAL A 101 -14.35 -50.76 -30.75
CA VAL A 101 -13.23 -51.11 -29.89
C VAL A 101 -12.69 -52.49 -30.28
N ILE A 102 -11.46 -52.52 -30.78
CA ILE A 102 -10.69 -53.73 -31.09
C ILE A 102 -10.06 -54.29 -29.81
N PHE A 103 -9.62 -53.43 -28.89
CA PHE A 103 -9.01 -53.82 -27.63
C PHE A 103 -9.16 -52.68 -26.61
N SER A 104 -9.37 -53.04 -25.35
CA SER A 104 -9.36 -52.10 -24.22
C SER A 104 -8.59 -52.74 -23.06
N SER A 105 -7.71 -51.97 -22.42
CA SER A 105 -7.06 -52.38 -21.17
C SER A 105 -7.96 -52.20 -19.94
N LEU A 106 -9.11 -51.53 -20.08
CA LEU A 106 -10.11 -51.38 -19.02
C LEU A 106 -11.14 -52.51 -19.08
N GLU A 107 -11.59 -52.95 -17.91
CA GLU A 107 -12.76 -53.83 -17.77
C GLU A 107 -14.09 -53.05 -18.00
N ASP A 108 -14.11 -51.75 -17.66
CA ASP A 108 -15.24 -50.85 -17.90
C ASP A 108 -15.07 -50.09 -19.22
N ASN A 109 -16.00 -50.30 -20.15
CA ASN A 109 -15.96 -49.73 -21.49
C ASN A 109 -16.63 -48.36 -21.61
N ASP A 110 -17.27 -47.81 -20.58
CA ASP A 110 -18.02 -46.56 -20.72
C ASP A 110 -17.11 -45.33 -20.82
N ILE A 111 -16.00 -45.31 -20.05
CA ILE A 111 -14.96 -44.28 -20.20
C ILE A 111 -14.30 -44.36 -21.58
N ALA A 112 -14.06 -45.58 -22.09
CA ALA A 112 -13.48 -45.78 -23.40
C ALA A 112 -14.34 -45.18 -24.51
N LYS A 113 -15.67 -45.39 -24.46
CA LYS A 113 -16.62 -44.82 -25.42
C LYS A 113 -16.60 -43.28 -25.39
N GLU A 114 -16.63 -42.67 -24.20
CA GLU A 114 -16.58 -41.22 -24.03
C GLU A 114 -15.29 -40.61 -24.61
N ILE A 115 -14.14 -41.24 -24.36
CA ILE A 115 -12.86 -40.80 -24.93
C ILE A 115 -12.89 -40.88 -26.47
N ILE A 116 -13.40 -41.99 -27.03
CA ILE A 116 -13.49 -42.20 -28.48
C ILE A 116 -14.40 -41.14 -29.12
N LEU A 117 -15.60 -40.91 -28.54
CA LEU A 117 -16.55 -39.91 -29.02
C LEU A 117 -15.93 -38.51 -29.06
N LYS A 118 -15.21 -38.13 -28.00
CA LYS A 118 -14.58 -36.81 -27.90
C LYS A 118 -13.36 -36.65 -28.83
N ALA A 119 -12.68 -37.74 -29.16
CA ALA A 119 -11.56 -37.68 -30.09
C ALA A 119 -11.98 -37.66 -31.56
N ASP A 120 -13.08 -38.34 -31.89
CA ASP A 120 -13.67 -38.31 -33.23
C ASP A 120 -14.26 -36.92 -33.56
N SER A 121 -14.53 -36.07 -32.56
CA SER A 121 -14.85 -34.65 -32.76
C SER A 121 -13.65 -33.77 -33.13
N GLY A 122 -12.46 -34.35 -33.35
CA GLY A 122 -11.28 -33.68 -33.92
C GLY A 122 -10.13 -33.44 -32.95
N ASN A 123 -10.28 -33.78 -31.67
CA ASN A 123 -9.24 -33.56 -30.65
C ASN A 123 -8.45 -34.85 -30.43
N SER A 124 -7.29 -34.99 -31.08
CA SER A 124 -6.42 -36.15 -30.85
C SER A 124 -5.66 -36.09 -29.52
N ARG A 125 -5.69 -34.95 -28.83
CA ARG A 125 -5.04 -34.70 -27.54
C ARG A 125 -5.93 -33.79 -26.69
N ASP A 126 -6.49 -34.29 -25.60
CA ASP A 126 -7.34 -33.48 -24.72
C ASP A 126 -7.48 -34.06 -23.31
N ILE A 127 -8.26 -33.39 -22.47
CA ILE A 127 -8.70 -33.83 -21.16
C ILE A 127 -10.20 -34.16 -21.22
N LEU A 128 -10.59 -35.36 -20.82
CA LEU A 128 -11.98 -35.75 -20.62
C LEU A 128 -12.32 -35.62 -19.14
N GLU A 129 -13.36 -34.86 -18.81
CA GLU A 129 -13.93 -34.85 -17.46
C GLU A 129 -15.04 -35.89 -17.40
N TYR A 130 -14.90 -36.87 -16.52
CA TYR A 130 -15.88 -37.93 -16.31
C TYR A 130 -16.03 -38.20 -14.81
N ASN A 131 -17.25 -38.08 -14.28
CA ASN A 131 -17.54 -38.24 -12.84
C ASN A 131 -16.60 -37.43 -11.93
N TRP A 132 -16.35 -36.15 -12.25
CA TRP A 132 -15.46 -35.23 -11.50
C TRP A 132 -13.97 -35.62 -11.52
N VAL A 133 -13.60 -36.56 -12.38
CA VAL A 133 -12.23 -37.01 -12.57
C VAL A 133 -11.79 -36.61 -13.97
N ASP A 134 -10.64 -35.95 -14.04
CA ASP A 134 -10.01 -35.59 -15.31
C ASP A 134 -9.17 -36.76 -15.83
N PHE A 135 -9.37 -37.15 -17.08
CA PHE A 135 -8.59 -38.14 -17.80
C PHE A 135 -7.83 -37.45 -18.94
N PHE A 136 -6.50 -37.50 -18.89
CA PHE A 136 -5.67 -37.06 -20.01
C PHE A 136 -5.67 -38.16 -21.05
N TYR A 137 -5.96 -37.83 -22.31
CA TYR A 137 -5.87 -38.79 -23.40
C TYR A 137 -5.11 -38.24 -24.60
N LEU A 138 -4.47 -39.16 -25.32
CA LEU A 138 -3.74 -38.91 -26.55
C LEU A 138 -4.08 -40.04 -27.53
N SER A 139 -4.25 -39.70 -28.80
CA SER A 139 -4.54 -40.66 -29.86
C SER A 139 -3.61 -40.49 -31.05
N ARG A 140 -3.31 -41.61 -31.71
CA ARG A 140 -2.48 -41.63 -32.91
C ARG A 140 -2.93 -42.75 -33.84
N ASP A 141 -2.93 -42.48 -35.13
CA ASP A 141 -3.20 -43.50 -36.14
C ASP A 141 -1.97 -44.41 -36.28
N LEU A 142 -2.13 -45.70 -36.03
CA LEU A 142 -1.07 -46.69 -36.24
C LEU A 142 -0.96 -47.06 -37.73
N ASN A 143 -2.10 -47.09 -38.42
CA ASN A 143 -2.20 -47.36 -39.86
C ASN A 143 -3.51 -46.77 -40.42
N LYS A 144 -3.85 -47.07 -41.68
CA LYS A 144 -5.07 -46.57 -42.33
C LYS A 144 -6.38 -47.03 -41.66
N GLN A 145 -6.37 -48.17 -40.96
CA GLN A 145 -7.54 -48.83 -40.37
C GLN A 145 -7.57 -48.77 -38.83
N THR A 146 -6.45 -48.53 -38.15
CA THR A 146 -6.36 -48.65 -36.69
C THR A 146 -5.86 -47.36 -36.06
N ARG A 147 -6.55 -46.90 -35.01
CA ARG A 147 -6.14 -45.80 -34.13
C ARG A 147 -5.93 -46.33 -32.72
N VAL A 148 -4.86 -45.87 -32.07
CA VAL A 148 -4.57 -46.14 -30.66
C VAL A 148 -4.88 -44.91 -29.81
N PHE A 149 -5.42 -45.16 -28.64
CA PHE A 149 -5.64 -44.21 -27.56
C PHE A 149 -4.82 -44.65 -26.36
N ILE A 150 -4.13 -43.70 -25.75
CA ILE A 150 -3.52 -43.86 -24.44
C ILE A 150 -4.08 -42.79 -23.52
N PHE A 151 -4.45 -43.17 -22.31
CA PHE A 151 -5.01 -42.24 -21.34
C PHE A 151 -4.63 -42.59 -19.92
N THR A 152 -4.62 -41.57 -19.07
CA THR A 152 -4.34 -41.72 -17.64
C THR A 152 -5.30 -40.84 -16.84
N GLN A 153 -5.66 -41.32 -15.67
CA GLN A 153 -6.37 -40.50 -14.68
C GLN A 153 -5.44 -39.40 -14.16
N SER A 154 -5.99 -38.19 -14.02
CA SER A 154 -5.31 -37.09 -13.35
C SER A 154 -5.22 -37.37 -11.86
N LYS A 155 -4.04 -37.11 -11.29
CA LYS A 155 -3.83 -37.06 -9.84
C LYS A 155 -4.27 -35.73 -9.21
N ILE A 156 -4.51 -34.71 -10.04
CA ILE A 156 -4.94 -33.38 -9.61
C ILE A 156 -6.27 -33.09 -10.31
N THR A 157 -7.34 -33.02 -9.53
CA THR A 157 -8.67 -32.66 -10.02
C THR A 157 -8.88 -31.15 -9.95
N LYS A 158 -9.89 -30.64 -10.64
CA LYS A 158 -10.34 -29.24 -10.50
C LYS A 158 -10.76 -28.92 -9.06
N ALA A 159 -11.35 -29.89 -8.36
CA ALA A 159 -11.76 -29.73 -6.96
C ALA A 159 -10.55 -29.53 -6.02
N ASP A 160 -9.45 -30.25 -6.26
CA ASP A 160 -8.20 -30.07 -5.50
C ASP A 160 -7.64 -28.65 -5.69
N ILE A 161 -7.60 -28.17 -6.94
CA ILE A 161 -7.12 -26.82 -7.27
C ILE A 161 -8.00 -25.76 -6.62
N PHE A 162 -9.32 -25.94 -6.65
CA PHE A 162 -10.25 -25.01 -6.02
C PHE A 162 -10.08 -24.99 -4.50
N THR A 163 -9.85 -26.14 -3.88
CA THR A 163 -9.62 -26.25 -2.43
C THR A 163 -8.30 -25.59 -2.03
N GLU A 164 -7.21 -25.85 -2.76
CA GLU A 164 -5.92 -25.16 -2.56
C GLU A 164 -6.08 -23.62 -2.66
N LEU A 165 -6.86 -23.15 -3.65
CA LEU A 165 -7.13 -21.72 -3.83
C LEU A 165 -7.93 -21.13 -2.67
N LEU A 166 -8.93 -21.85 -2.15
CA LEU A 166 -9.74 -21.40 -1.03
C LEU A 166 -8.90 -21.29 0.26
N GLU A 167 -8.07 -22.31 0.53
CA GLU A 167 -7.14 -22.32 1.66
C GLU A 167 -6.17 -21.14 1.58
N TYR A 168 -5.62 -20.89 0.39
CA TYR A 168 -4.71 -19.77 0.15
C TYR A 168 -5.39 -18.42 0.40
N ILE A 169 -6.60 -18.20 -0.13
CA ILE A 169 -7.36 -16.96 0.08
C ILE A 169 -7.65 -16.74 1.57
N LEU A 170 -8.01 -17.79 2.30
CA LEU A 170 -8.31 -17.71 3.72
C LEU A 170 -7.06 -17.34 4.53
N LEU A 171 -5.91 -17.97 4.25
CA LEU A 171 -4.63 -17.62 4.87
C LEU A 171 -4.21 -16.18 4.56
N LEU A 172 -4.35 -15.77 3.30
CA LEU A 172 -4.05 -14.41 2.87
C LEU A 172 -4.95 -13.37 3.55
N PHE A 173 -6.24 -13.69 3.74
CA PHE A 173 -7.18 -12.84 4.46
C PHE A 173 -6.75 -12.64 5.92
N LEU A 174 -6.42 -13.73 6.62
CA LEU A 174 -5.93 -13.67 8.01
C LEU A 174 -4.63 -12.87 8.12
N PHE A 175 -3.69 -13.11 7.20
CA PHE A 175 -2.44 -12.36 7.12
C PHE A 175 -2.70 -10.86 6.89
N SER A 176 -3.65 -10.52 6.02
CA SER A 176 -4.04 -9.14 5.72
C SER A 176 -4.61 -8.41 6.94
N LEU A 177 -5.36 -9.10 7.82
CA LEU A 177 -5.85 -8.50 9.08
C LEU A 177 -4.70 -8.12 10.02
N ILE A 178 -3.71 -9.02 10.15
CA ILE A 178 -2.51 -8.77 10.95
C ILE A 178 -1.74 -7.58 10.37
N LEU A 179 -1.50 -7.60 9.06
CA LEU A 179 -0.83 -6.52 8.36
C LEU A 179 -1.56 -5.19 8.53
N HIS A 180 -2.91 -5.20 8.46
CA HIS A 180 -3.73 -4.01 8.66
C HIS A 180 -3.56 -3.40 10.04
N TYR A 181 -3.54 -4.23 11.08
CA TYR A 181 -3.29 -3.76 12.44
C TYR A 181 -1.93 -3.06 12.56
N PHE A 182 -0.86 -3.71 12.09
CA PHE A 182 0.49 -3.14 12.13
C PHE A 182 0.59 -1.86 11.29
N TRP A 183 -0.01 -1.86 10.11
CA TRP A 183 0.02 -0.73 9.21
C TRP A 183 -0.74 0.48 9.76
N TYR A 184 -1.92 0.28 10.35
CA TYR A 184 -2.65 1.33 11.05
C TYR A 184 -1.83 1.90 12.22
N LYS A 185 -1.19 1.03 13.01
CA LYS A 185 -0.32 1.47 14.12
C LYS A 185 0.88 2.28 13.63
N PHE A 186 1.51 1.84 12.54
CA PHE A 186 2.62 2.55 11.92
C PHE A 186 2.19 3.94 11.43
N ILE A 187 1.08 4.05 10.71
CA ILE A 187 0.53 5.35 10.26
C ILE A 187 0.22 6.23 11.47
N SER A 188 -0.47 5.70 12.48
CA SER A 188 -0.84 6.47 13.67
C SER A 188 0.39 7.03 14.40
N TYR A 189 1.44 6.22 14.54
CA TYR A 189 2.70 6.65 15.14
C TYR A 189 3.38 7.78 14.35
N ASN A 190 3.55 7.62 13.03
CA ASN A 190 4.22 8.62 12.20
C ASN A 190 3.47 9.95 12.12
N PHE A 191 2.16 9.94 12.30
CA PHE A 191 1.33 11.15 12.29
C PHE A 191 1.07 11.72 13.69
N SER A 192 1.58 11.09 14.76
CA SER A 192 1.45 11.64 16.13
C SER A 192 2.03 13.06 16.26
N PRO A 193 3.22 13.36 15.70
CA PRO A 193 3.76 14.73 15.76
C PRO A 193 2.87 15.75 15.04
N VAL A 194 2.19 15.34 13.97
CA VAL A 194 1.28 16.22 13.23
C VAL A 194 0.03 16.53 14.07
N GLU A 195 -0.50 15.55 14.79
CA GLU A 195 -1.64 15.76 15.70
C GLU A 195 -1.28 16.69 16.86
N GLU A 196 -0.12 16.50 17.46
CA GLU A 196 0.39 17.36 18.55
C GLU A 196 0.53 18.81 18.07
N ASN A 197 1.18 19.01 16.91
CA ASN A 197 1.31 20.33 16.30
C ASN A 197 -0.03 21.01 15.97
N ILE A 198 -1.06 20.24 15.58
CA ILE A 198 -2.40 20.78 15.34
C ILE A 198 -3.02 21.22 16.68
N LYS A 199 -2.91 20.41 17.73
CA LYS A 199 -3.43 20.76 19.07
C LYS A 199 -2.74 21.99 19.65
N ASP A 200 -1.42 22.10 19.52
CA ASP A 200 -0.68 23.27 20.00
C ASP A 200 -1.11 24.54 19.27
N MET A 201 -1.30 24.45 17.96
CA MET A 201 -1.81 25.55 17.15
C MET A 201 -3.25 25.93 17.54
N GLU A 202 -4.11 24.95 17.83
CA GLU A 202 -5.47 25.19 18.34
C GLU A 202 -5.46 25.92 19.68
N GLN A 203 -4.65 25.46 20.63
CA GLN A 203 -4.53 26.08 21.94
C GLN A 203 -3.98 27.50 21.84
N PHE A 204 -3.00 27.72 20.97
CA PHE A 204 -2.44 29.05 20.73
C PHE A 204 -3.48 30.01 20.14
N ILE A 205 -4.18 29.62 19.08
CA ILE A 205 -5.24 30.47 18.47
C ILE A 205 -6.32 30.79 19.50
N PHE A 206 -6.73 29.81 20.31
CA PHE A 206 -7.71 30.02 21.37
C PHE A 206 -7.22 31.05 22.40
N ASN A 207 -5.99 30.89 22.90
CA ASN A 207 -5.39 31.82 23.85
C ASN A 207 -5.25 33.22 23.25
N SER A 208 -4.76 33.35 22.01
CA SER A 208 -4.64 34.64 21.32
C SER A 208 -5.99 35.30 21.08
N TRP A 209 -7.06 34.54 20.79
CA TRP A 209 -8.40 35.10 20.69
C TRP A 209 -8.84 35.74 22.01
N HIS A 210 -8.60 35.06 23.14
CA HIS A 210 -8.89 35.60 24.46
C HIS A 210 -8.06 36.87 24.75
N GLU A 211 -6.78 36.86 24.41
CA GLU A 211 -5.90 38.01 24.56
C GLU A 211 -6.29 39.19 23.65
N LEU A 212 -6.85 38.94 22.45
CA LEU A 212 -7.36 39.98 21.54
C LEU A 212 -8.67 40.63 22.01
N LYS A 213 -9.54 39.91 22.72
CA LYS A 213 -10.79 40.49 23.26
C LYS A 213 -10.53 41.61 24.25
N THR A 214 -9.47 41.51 25.04
CA THR A 214 -9.13 42.47 26.09
C THR A 214 -8.79 43.87 25.55
N PRO A 215 -7.79 44.05 24.65
CA PRO A 215 -7.49 45.37 24.08
C PRO A 215 -8.67 45.93 23.30
N LEU A 216 -9.48 45.09 22.64
CA LEU A 216 -10.71 45.52 21.97
C LEU A 216 -11.77 46.06 22.95
N ALA A 217 -11.98 45.38 24.07
CA ALA A 217 -12.91 45.81 25.11
C ALA A 217 -12.44 47.11 25.78
N VAL A 218 -11.14 47.22 26.06
CA VAL A 218 -10.52 48.45 26.58
C VAL A 218 -10.75 49.58 25.58
N MET A 219 -10.33 49.42 24.33
CA MET A 219 -10.52 50.43 23.28
C MET A 219 -11.97 50.87 23.13
N LYS A 220 -12.91 49.93 23.12
CA LYS A 220 -14.35 50.25 23.09
C LYS A 220 -14.76 51.12 24.29
N SER A 221 -14.33 50.75 25.50
CA SER A 221 -14.61 51.53 26.70
C SER A 221 -13.97 52.93 26.66
N THR A 222 -12.73 53.04 26.18
CA THR A 222 -12.02 54.32 26.10
C THR A 222 -12.68 55.26 25.08
N LEU A 223 -13.13 54.72 23.95
CA LEU A 223 -13.86 55.48 22.94
C LEU A 223 -15.26 55.90 23.41
N GLN A 224 -15.99 55.04 24.13
CA GLN A 224 -17.27 55.40 24.75
C GLN A 224 -17.12 56.50 25.81
N LEU A 225 -16.03 56.48 26.58
CA LEU A 225 -15.71 57.56 27.52
C LEU A 225 -15.33 58.86 26.81
N ALA A 226 -14.70 58.79 25.64
CA ALA A 226 -14.39 59.96 24.82
C ALA A 226 -15.67 60.61 24.30
N GLU A 227 -16.62 59.81 23.80
CA GLU A 227 -17.93 60.28 23.30
C GLU A 227 -18.74 61.02 24.38
N ALA A 228 -18.56 60.67 25.66
CA ALA A 228 -19.29 61.28 26.77
C ALA A 228 -18.64 62.56 27.34
N LYS A 229 -17.47 62.99 26.85
CA LYS A 229 -16.68 64.10 27.41
C LYS A 229 -16.60 65.28 26.43
N ASP A 230 -16.62 66.52 26.93
CA ASP A 230 -16.56 67.75 26.12
C ASP A 230 -15.18 68.45 26.11
N ASN A 231 -14.10 67.73 26.46
CA ASN A 231 -12.75 68.30 26.52
C ASN A 231 -11.79 67.68 25.49
N ILE A 232 -11.16 68.53 24.67
CA ILE A 232 -10.16 68.18 23.64
C ILE A 232 -8.98 67.36 24.21
N ASP A 233 -8.53 67.64 25.42
CA ASP A 233 -7.40 66.91 26.01
C ASP A 233 -7.78 65.46 26.39
N ASP A 234 -9.03 65.25 26.82
CA ASP A 234 -9.57 63.92 27.09
C ASP A 234 -9.72 63.10 25.78
N TYR A 235 -10.13 63.74 24.68
CA TYR A 235 -10.20 63.10 23.37
C TYR A 235 -8.81 62.63 22.90
N LYS A 236 -7.79 63.50 22.98
CA LYS A 236 -6.42 63.15 22.59
C LYS A 236 -5.88 61.97 23.39
N LYS A 237 -6.16 61.94 24.71
CA LYS A 237 -5.77 60.82 25.56
C LYS A 237 -6.46 59.52 25.14
N SER A 238 -7.77 59.52 24.97
CA SER A 238 -8.52 58.33 24.54
C SER A 238 -8.09 57.81 23.16
N ILE A 239 -7.72 58.70 22.23
CA ILE A 239 -7.14 58.33 20.94
C ILE A 239 -5.79 57.65 21.12
N ASN A 240 -4.89 58.21 21.93
CA ASN A 240 -3.57 57.60 22.19
C ASN A 240 -3.69 56.23 22.89
N ASP A 241 -4.60 56.09 23.85
CA ASP A 241 -4.88 54.82 24.52
C ASP A 241 -5.40 53.78 23.52
N SER A 242 -6.27 54.20 22.59
CA SER A 242 -6.78 53.33 21.52
C SER A 242 -5.69 52.91 20.53
N ILE A 243 -4.82 53.82 20.10
CA ILE A 243 -3.66 53.52 19.25
C ILE A 243 -2.73 52.51 19.93
N THR A 244 -2.52 52.67 21.24
CA THR A 244 -1.72 51.73 22.03
C THR A 244 -2.31 50.32 22.01
N GLU A 245 -3.64 50.19 22.08
CA GLU A 245 -4.28 48.88 21.99
C GLU A 245 -4.28 48.29 20.57
N ILE A 246 -4.38 49.11 19.53
CA ILE A 246 -4.17 48.66 18.14
C ILE A 246 -2.75 48.07 17.98
N HIS A 247 -1.73 48.74 18.54
CA HIS A 247 -0.36 48.24 18.50
C HIS A 247 -0.20 46.89 19.22
N LYS A 248 -0.89 46.68 20.36
CA LYS A 248 -0.87 45.37 21.04
C LYS A 248 -1.55 44.29 20.20
N MET A 249 -2.68 44.59 19.57
CA MET A 249 -3.36 43.66 18.67
C MET A 249 -2.50 43.29 17.46
N ASN A 250 -1.81 44.26 16.84
CA ASN A 250 -0.90 43.99 15.72
C ASN A 250 0.23 43.03 16.11
N LYS A 251 0.84 43.20 17.29
CA LYS A 251 1.87 42.27 17.80
C LYS A 251 1.34 40.83 17.98
N LEU A 252 0.08 40.69 18.44
CA LEU A 252 -0.56 39.37 18.56
C LEU A 252 -0.80 38.74 17.19
N ILE A 253 -1.22 39.53 16.21
CA ILE A 253 -1.43 39.08 14.82
C ILE A 253 -0.10 38.68 14.16
N GLU A 254 0.95 39.48 14.32
CA GLU A 254 2.30 39.13 13.83
C GLU A 254 2.80 37.82 14.47
N SER A 255 2.55 37.62 15.76
CA SER A 255 2.90 36.37 16.46
C SER A 255 2.15 35.17 15.89
N LEU A 256 0.87 35.33 15.52
CA LEU A 256 0.06 34.31 14.85
C LEU A 256 0.60 33.98 13.45
N ILE A 257 0.98 34.99 12.68
CA ILE A 257 1.56 34.82 11.34
C ILE A 257 2.89 34.08 11.44
N ASN A 258 3.79 34.50 12.33
CA ASN A 258 5.10 33.88 12.53
C ASN A 258 4.99 32.40 12.91
N LEU A 259 4.02 32.01 13.75
CA LEU A 259 3.79 30.60 14.06
C LEU A 259 3.29 29.77 12.87
N SER A 260 2.55 30.40 11.96
CA SER A 260 2.07 29.72 10.75
C SER A 260 3.15 29.54 9.69
N THR A 261 4.14 30.43 9.64
CA THR A 261 5.18 30.45 8.60
C THR A 261 6.40 29.60 8.93
N ILE A 262 6.68 29.29 10.21
CA ILE A 262 7.81 28.43 10.64
C ILE A 262 7.78 27.02 9.99
N LYS A 263 6.65 26.59 9.43
CA LYS A 263 6.46 25.25 8.84
C LYS A 263 6.91 25.10 7.38
N MET A 264 7.26 26.18 6.67
CA MET A 264 7.64 26.09 5.24
C MET A 264 9.16 26.07 5.08
N THR A 265 9.73 24.86 4.93
CA THR A 265 11.08 24.57 4.38
C THR A 265 12.14 25.65 4.58
N GLU A 266 12.90 25.53 5.66
CA GLU A 266 14.03 26.40 5.97
C GLU A 266 15.21 26.14 5.02
N GLN A 267 15.65 27.18 4.30
CA GLN A 267 17.02 27.22 3.81
C GLN A 267 17.92 27.48 5.01
N SER A 268 18.51 26.42 5.54
CA SER A 268 19.55 26.53 6.56
C SER A 268 20.81 27.10 5.92
N GLU A 269 21.30 28.23 6.43
CA GLU A 269 22.56 28.81 6.03
C GLU A 269 23.53 28.89 7.21
N LYS A 270 24.82 28.96 6.90
CA LYS A 270 25.85 29.09 7.93
C LYS A 270 25.88 30.54 8.40
N ILE A 271 25.38 30.80 9.60
CA ILE A 271 25.33 32.14 10.20
C ILE A 271 26.40 32.29 11.28
N ASN A 272 27.08 33.44 11.32
CA ASN A 272 27.90 33.85 12.46
C ASN A 272 27.00 34.49 13.50
N VAL A 273 26.89 33.85 14.66
CA VAL A 273 25.89 34.24 15.65
C VAL A 273 26.21 35.58 16.32
N ASN A 274 27.49 35.88 16.53
CA ASN A 274 27.90 37.14 17.14
C ASN A 274 27.45 38.32 16.27
N ASN A 275 27.69 38.23 14.96
CA ASN A 275 27.29 39.26 13.99
C ASN A 275 25.77 39.44 13.93
N GLU A 276 25.00 38.35 13.92
CA GLU A 276 23.53 38.42 13.89
C GLU A 276 22.97 39.03 15.17
N ILE A 277 23.48 38.66 16.35
CA ILE A 277 23.06 39.25 17.62
C ILE A 277 23.37 40.76 17.64
N ASP A 278 24.55 41.16 17.18
CA ASP A 278 24.94 42.56 17.10
C ASP A 278 24.06 43.35 16.11
N GLU A 279 23.64 42.74 15.00
CA GLU A 279 22.70 43.32 14.05
C GLU A 279 21.32 43.54 14.69
N ILE A 280 20.80 42.53 15.41
CA ILE A 280 19.53 42.65 16.14
C ILE A 280 19.61 43.76 17.19
N LEU A 281 20.70 43.82 17.98
CA LEU A 281 20.87 44.82 19.04
C LEU A 281 20.89 46.26 18.50
N LYS A 282 21.37 46.48 17.26
CA LYS A 282 21.30 47.81 16.62
C LYS A 282 19.86 48.31 16.49
N ASN A 283 18.92 47.43 16.18
CA ASN A 283 17.50 47.77 16.03
C ASN A 283 16.85 48.19 17.37
N TYR A 284 17.43 47.79 18.50
CA TYR A 284 16.91 48.13 19.84
C TYR A 284 17.68 49.27 20.52
N LYS A 285 18.71 49.83 19.88
CA LYS A 285 19.63 50.80 20.50
C LYS A 285 18.92 52.02 21.07
N GLU A 286 17.99 52.60 20.32
CA GLU A 286 17.24 53.80 20.77
C GLU A 286 16.40 53.51 22.01
N ILE A 287 15.67 52.40 22.03
CA ILE A 287 14.81 52.01 23.15
C ILE A 287 15.64 51.68 24.41
N ILE A 288 16.78 51.00 24.23
CA ILE A 288 17.71 50.69 25.33
C ILE A 288 18.24 51.99 25.96
N GLN A 289 18.61 52.97 25.13
CA GLN A 289 19.08 54.29 25.58
C GLN A 289 17.98 55.09 26.27
N GLU A 290 16.77 55.15 25.68
CA GLU A 290 15.62 55.84 26.26
C GLU A 290 15.29 55.30 27.66
N LYS A 291 15.38 53.98 27.85
CA LYS A 291 15.15 53.32 29.14
C LYS A 291 16.36 53.31 30.07
N SER A 292 17.51 53.87 29.66
CA SER A 292 18.76 53.87 30.43
C SER A 292 19.20 52.46 30.89
N ILE A 293 19.02 51.46 30.03
CA ILE A 293 19.40 50.07 30.32
C ILE A 293 20.89 49.87 30.02
N GLU A 294 21.63 49.29 30.98
CA GLU A 294 23.02 48.86 30.75
C GLU A 294 23.05 47.61 29.87
N LEU A 295 23.63 47.72 28.68
CA LEU A 295 23.83 46.60 27.74
C LEU A 295 25.27 46.12 27.81
N LYS A 296 25.47 44.83 28.10
CA LYS A 296 26.78 44.17 28.08
C LYS A 296 26.74 42.92 27.21
N THR A 297 27.50 42.92 26.11
CA THR A 297 27.72 41.76 25.25
C THR A 297 29.03 41.06 25.63
N ILE A 298 28.99 39.73 25.78
CA ILE A 298 30.17 38.92 26.12
C ILE A 298 30.18 37.70 25.21
N TYR A 299 31.09 37.68 24.24
CA TYR A 299 31.31 36.55 23.35
C TYR A 299 32.59 35.82 23.75
N LYS A 300 32.51 34.52 23.98
CA LYS A 300 33.67 33.72 24.41
C LYS A 300 34.58 33.36 23.24
N ASN A 301 33.98 33.06 22.08
CA ASN A 301 34.61 32.77 20.79
C ASN A 301 33.65 33.19 19.67
N ASP A 302 34.13 33.31 18.43
CA ASP A 302 33.26 33.30 17.25
C ASP A 302 32.66 31.90 17.06
N PHE A 303 31.35 31.86 16.87
CA PHE A 303 30.63 30.61 16.65
C PHE A 303 29.66 30.71 15.48
N GLU A 304 29.67 29.67 14.67
CA GLU A 304 28.83 29.55 13.49
C GLU A 304 27.85 28.40 13.68
N VAL A 305 26.60 28.61 13.26
CA VAL A 305 25.54 27.59 13.29
C VAL A 305 24.87 27.50 11.93
N ASN A 306 24.36 26.33 11.59
CA ASN A 306 23.48 26.17 10.43
C ASN A 306 22.04 26.39 10.90
N ALA A 307 21.44 27.52 10.52
CA ALA A 307 20.09 27.89 10.91
C ALA A 307 19.42 28.77 9.84
N SER A 308 18.09 28.89 9.90
CA SER A 308 17.38 29.95 9.17
C SER A 308 17.70 31.30 9.81
N ARG A 309 18.31 32.22 9.06
CA ARG A 309 18.62 33.58 9.53
C ARG A 309 17.36 34.35 9.94
N GLU A 310 16.24 34.12 9.25
CA GLU A 310 14.94 34.72 9.59
C GLU A 310 14.45 34.24 10.96
N HIS A 311 14.43 32.92 11.20
CA HIS A 311 14.01 32.36 12.48
C HIS A 311 14.96 32.74 13.62
N PHE A 312 16.26 32.80 13.33
CA PHE A 312 17.27 33.32 14.26
C PHE A 312 16.92 34.75 14.69
N ASN A 313 16.64 35.63 13.72
CA ASN A 313 16.23 37.01 13.98
C ASN A 313 14.95 37.10 14.81
N ILE A 314 13.90 36.35 14.46
CA ILE A 314 12.63 36.34 15.20
C ILE A 314 12.85 35.89 16.65
N PHE A 315 13.57 34.79 16.85
CA PHE A 315 13.81 34.22 18.17
C PHE A 315 14.57 35.18 19.09
N PHE A 316 15.72 35.68 18.65
CA PHE A 316 16.54 36.58 19.46
C PHE A 316 15.90 37.96 19.63
N SER A 317 15.19 38.48 18.62
CA SER A 317 14.40 39.71 18.76
C SER A 317 13.35 39.58 19.84
N ASN A 318 12.64 38.45 19.91
CA ASN A 318 11.66 38.20 20.96
C ASN A 318 12.29 38.14 22.35
N LEU A 319 13.44 37.48 22.51
CA LEU A 319 14.16 37.42 23.79
C LEU A 319 14.66 38.80 24.22
N ILE A 320 15.30 39.55 23.33
CA ILE A 320 15.83 40.89 23.60
C ILE A 320 14.70 41.86 23.95
N ASN A 321 13.62 41.86 23.18
CA ASN A 321 12.44 42.68 23.45
C ASN A 321 11.83 42.35 24.82
N ASN A 322 11.74 41.06 25.18
CA ASN A 322 11.29 40.65 26.51
C ASN A 322 12.25 41.13 27.61
N ALA A 323 13.56 41.00 27.41
CA ALA A 323 14.56 41.49 28.36
C ALA A 323 14.44 43.00 28.59
N ILE A 324 14.23 43.79 27.53
CA ILE A 324 14.02 45.25 27.61
C ILE A 324 12.67 45.59 28.27
N LYS A 325 11.61 44.84 27.98
CA LYS A 325 10.26 45.09 28.51
C LYS A 325 10.17 44.80 30.01
N TYR A 326 10.78 43.71 30.46
CA TYR A 326 10.71 43.25 31.85
C TYR A 326 11.96 43.62 32.67
N ASN A 327 12.85 44.44 32.12
CA ASN A 327 13.96 45.02 32.87
C ASN A 327 13.40 45.84 34.05
N LYS A 328 13.77 45.51 35.28
CA LYS A 328 13.41 46.26 36.49
C LYS A 328 14.63 47.03 36.97
N ASN A 329 14.46 48.33 37.23
CA ASN A 329 15.51 49.24 37.74
C ASN A 329 15.96 48.96 39.19
N SER A 330 15.87 47.73 39.71
CA SER A 330 16.16 47.43 41.11
C SER A 330 16.72 46.01 41.30
N TRP A 331 18.04 45.88 41.17
CA TRP A 331 18.81 45.09 42.13
C TRP A 331 19.35 46.09 43.16
N THR A 332 18.45 46.56 44.03
CA THR A 332 18.81 47.26 45.28
C THR A 332 18.09 46.55 46.41
#